data_AF-A0A355DQ34-F1
#
_entry.id   AF-A0A355DQ34-F1
#
_cell.length_a   1.000
_cell.length_b   1.000
_cell.length_c   1.000
_cell.angle_alpha   90.00
_cell.angle_beta   90.00
_cell.angle_gamma   90.00
#
_symmetry.space_group_name_H-M   'P 1'
#
loop_
_entity.id
_entity.type
_entity.pdbx_description
1 polymer ?
#
loop_
_entity_poly.entity_id
_entity_poly.type
_entity_poly.pdbx_seq_one_letter_code
_entity_poly.pdbx_strand_id
1 'polypeptide(L)' 'MGMSDLMKTLKQIVILLVIVGFCAACSYAPSVSYNPWHQISLPTDATLRDVAFTGDRNHGWLVGSNSTILETT' A
#
# COMPACT_ATOMS: atom_id res chain seq x y z
N MET A 1 -10.77 8.62 47.28
CA MET A 1 -11.45 8.48 45.97
C MET A 1 -12.71 7.65 46.19
N GLY A 2 -13.90 8.18 45.90
CA GLY A 2 -15.16 7.49 46.21
C GLY A 2 -15.44 6.34 45.24
N MET A 3 -16.24 5.37 45.68
CA MET A 3 -16.63 4.19 44.88
C MET A 3 -17.35 4.57 43.56
N SER A 4 -18.02 5.71 43.55
CA SER A 4 -18.64 6.29 42.35
C SER A 4 -17.63 6.84 41.34
N ASP A 5 -16.49 7.38 41.79
CA ASP A 5 -15.45 7.89 40.90
C ASP A 5 -14.59 6.76 40.33
N LEU A 6 -14.37 5.69 41.10
CA LEU A 6 -13.77 4.44 40.61
C LEU A 6 -14.59 3.80 39.49
N MET A 7 -15.92 3.82 39.61
CA MET A 7 -16.81 3.24 38.60
C MET A 7 -16.83 4.06 37.31
N LYS A 8 -16.67 5.39 37.40
CA LYS A 8 -16.56 6.27 36.23
C LYS A 8 -15.24 6.05 35.47
N THR A 9 -14.12 5.94 36.18
CA THR A 9 -12.82 5.68 35.54
C THR A 9 -12.78 4.30 34.89
N LEU A 10 -13.35 3.28 35.54
CA LEU A 10 -13.49 1.95 34.96
C LEU A 10 -14.30 1.97 33.66
N LYS A 11 -15.45 2.67 33.65
CA LYS A 11 -16.29 2.81 32.45
C LYS A 11 -15.52 3.49 31.30
N GLN A 12 -14.76 4.55 31.61
CA GLN A 12 -13.95 5.25 30.61
C GLN A 12 -12.85 4.35 30.02
N ILE A 13 -12.17 3.56 30.86
CA ILE A 13 -11.15 2.60 30.40
C ILE A 13 -11.76 1.55 29.47
N VAL A 14 -12.92 0.98 29.83
CA VAL A 14 -13.60 -0.01 28.98
C VAL A 14 -13.99 0.60 27.63
N ILE A 15 -14.52 1.83 27.61
CA ILE A 15 -14.86 2.51 26.35
C ILE A 15 -13.61 2.70 25.48
N LEU A 16 -12.49 3.16 26.06
CA LEU A 16 -11.24 3.34 25.33
C LEU A 16 -10.71 2.02 24.76
N LEU A 17 -10.77 0.92 25.53
CA LEU A 17 -10.36 -0.40 25.08
C LEU A 17 -11.21 -0.91 23.91
N VAL A 18 -12.52 -0.68 23.92
CA VAL A 18 -13.42 -1.04 22.82
C VAL A 18 -13.08 -0.25 21.54
N ILE A 19 -12.83 1.05 21.66
CA ILE A 19 -12.45 1.91 20.52
C ILE A 19 -11.14 1.41 19.90
N VAL A 20 -10.12 1.15 20.72
CA VAL A 20 -8.82 0.65 20.25
C VAL A 20 -8.96 -0.72 19.59
N GLY A 21 -9.73 -1.63 20.19
CA GLY A 21 -9.99 -2.96 19.64
C GLY A 21 -10.70 -2.90 18.28
N PHE A 22 -11.68 -2.00 18.13
CA PHE A 22 -12.37 -1.79 16.86
C PHE A 22 -11.43 -1.23 15.77
N CYS A 23 -10.59 -0.25 16.11
CA CYS A 23 -9.60 0.31 15.17
C CYS A 23 -8.58 -0.71 14.68
N ALA A 24 -8.21 -1.70 15.52
CA ALA A 24 -7.21 -2.70 15.17
C ALA A 24 -7.77 -3.88 14.35
N ALA A 25 -9.09 -4.07 14.31
CA ALA A 25 -9.74 -5.27 13.79
C ALA A 25 -9.58 -5.52 12.27
N CYS A 26 -9.15 -4.53 11.48
CA CYS A 26 -9.06 -4.64 10.01
C CYS A 26 -7.70 -4.20 9.43
N SER A 27 -6.60 -4.38 10.16
CA SER A 27 -5.33 -3.74 9.82
C SER A 27 -4.39 -4.52 8.89
N TYR A 28 -4.67 -5.79 8.56
CA TYR A 28 -3.73 -6.60 7.76
C TYR A 28 -4.41 -7.33 6.60
N ALA A 29 -3.92 -7.07 5.39
CA ALA A 29 -4.17 -7.94 4.25
C ALA A 29 -3.40 -9.26 4.45
N PRO A 30 -3.99 -10.42 4.12
CA PRO A 30 -3.28 -11.69 4.18
C PRO A 30 -2.11 -11.68 3.19
N SER A 31 -1.01 -12.35 3.53
CA SER A 31 0.09 -12.55 2.61
C SER A 31 -0.34 -13.45 1.44
N VAL A 32 0.19 -13.18 0.25
CA VAL A 32 0.04 -14.06 -0.91
C VAL A 32 1.03 -15.22 -0.82
N SER A 33 0.63 -16.43 -1.21
CA SER A 33 1.50 -17.61 -1.22
C SER A 33 2.50 -17.61 -2.38
N TYR A 34 2.26 -16.80 -3.41
CA TYR A 34 3.08 -16.69 -4.61
C TYR A 34 3.06 -15.25 -5.14
N ASN A 35 4.22 -14.79 -5.63
CA ASN A 35 4.39 -13.47 -6.23
C ASN A 35 4.91 -13.62 -7.68
N PRO A 36 4.08 -13.33 -8.71
CA PRO A 36 4.50 -13.39 -10.11
C PRO A 36 5.33 -12.19 -10.58
N TRP A 37 5.47 -11.15 -9.75
CA TRP A 37 6.15 -9.92 -10.15
C TRP A 37 7.67 -10.10 -10.13
N HIS A 38 8.30 -9.83 -11.27
CA HIS A 38 9.75 -9.78 -11.41
C HIS A 38 10.19 -8.35 -11.70
N GLN A 39 11.10 -7.81 -10.89
CA GLN A 39 11.61 -6.47 -11.06
C GLN A 39 12.61 -6.41 -12.23
N ILE A 40 12.48 -5.39 -13.07
CA ILE A 40 13.40 -5.13 -14.18
C ILE A 40 14.12 -3.80 -13.90
N SER A 41 15.45 -3.83 -13.86
CA SER A 41 16.26 -2.62 -13.78
C SER A 41 16.35 -1.95 -15.14
N LEU A 42 16.08 -0.65 -15.19
CA LEU A 42 16.16 0.16 -16.41
C LEU A 42 17.34 1.14 -16.32
N PRO A 43 17.91 1.58 -17.45
CA PRO A 43 19.04 2.50 -17.48
C PRO A 43 18.61 3.95 -17.26
N THR A 44 17.79 4.23 -16.24
CA THR A 44 17.31 5.57 -15.89
C THR A 44 16.87 5.64 -14.43
N ASP A 45 17.11 6.79 -13.80
CA ASP A 45 16.57 7.13 -12.48
C ASP A 45 15.25 7.94 -12.58
N ALA A 46 14.73 8.16 -13.80
CA ALA A 46 13.49 8.88 -14.01
C ALA A 46 12.29 8.13 -13.43
N THR A 47 11.33 8.89 -12.89
CA THR A 47 10.04 8.32 -12.48
C THR A 47 9.20 8.01 -13.72
N LEU A 48 8.87 6.73 -13.89
CA LEU A 48 8.06 6.22 -14.99
C LEU A 48 6.58 6.50 -14.73
N ARG A 49 5.84 6.83 -15.78
CA ARG A 49 4.46 7.34 -15.68
C ARG A 49 3.46 6.52 -16.49
N ASP A 50 3.88 5.96 -17.62
CA ASP A 50 3.00 5.16 -18.48
C ASP A 50 3.80 4.16 -19.34
N VAL A 51 3.12 3.11 -19.79
CA VAL A 51 3.65 2.06 -20.66
C VAL A 51 2.57 1.59 -21.63
N ALA A 52 2.94 1.43 -22.90
CA ALA A 52 2.03 0.92 -23.93
C ALA A 52 2.76 -0.01 -24.90
N PHE A 53 2.05 -1.05 -25.33
CA PHE A 53 2.50 -1.96 -26.40
C PHE A 53 1.75 -1.67 -27.69
N THR A 54 2.38 -1.98 -28.82
CA THR A 54 1.78 -1.85 -30.14
C THR A 54 0.85 -3.04 -30.43
N GLY A 55 0.42 -3.18 -31.69
CA GLY A 55 -0.24 -4.42 -32.13
C GLY A 55 0.67 -5.65 -32.05
N ASP A 56 2.00 -5.46 -32.11
CA ASP A 56 2.97 -6.48 -31.74
C ASP A 56 3.19 -6.44 -30.22
N ARG A 57 2.96 -7.59 -29.58
CA ARG A 57 3.05 -7.73 -28.11
C ARG A 57 4.48 -7.64 -27.57
N ASN A 58 5.49 -7.77 -28.43
CA ASN A 58 6.90 -7.63 -28.03
C ASN A 58 7.43 -6.21 -28.24
N HIS A 59 6.73 -5.39 -29.03
CA HIS A 59 7.14 -4.01 -29.31
C HIS A 59 6.34 -3.00 -28.48
N GLY A 60 7.02 -2.22 -27.66
CA GLY A 60 6.38 -1.26 -26.77
C GLY A 60 7.29 -0.15 -26.28
N TRP A 61 6.66 0.84 -25.64
CA TRP A 61 7.30 2.06 -25.16
C TRP A 61 6.91 2.35 -23.72
N LEU A 62 7.85 2.95 -23.01
CA LEU A 62 7.69 3.40 -21.64
C LEU A 62 8.12 4.87 -21.53
N VAL A 63 7.33 5.70 -20.83
CA VAL A 63 7.57 7.14 -20.71
C VAL A 63 7.63 7.61 -19.26
N GLY A 64 8.35 8.70 -18.99
CA GLY A 64 8.55 9.21 -17.64
C GLY A 64 8.97 10.68 -17.54
N SER A 65 9.44 11.09 -16.36
CA SER A 65 10.02 12.41 -16.13
C SER A 65 11.28 12.66 -16.97
N ASN A 66 11.76 13.92 -16.99
CA ASN A 66 12.99 14.31 -17.69
C ASN A 66 13.00 13.92 -19.19
N SER A 67 11.82 13.95 -19.82
CA SER A 67 11.65 13.55 -21.22
C SER A 67 12.11 12.11 -21.51
N THR A 68 12.00 11.21 -20.52
CA THR A 68 12.41 9.80 -20.68
C THR A 68 11.43 9.07 -21.59
N ILE A 69 11.99 8.40 -22.59
CA ILE A 69 11.29 7.49 -23.50
C ILE A 69 12.20 6.27 -23.69
N LEU A 70 11.70 5.07 -23.41
CA LEU A 70 12.42 3.79 -23.54
C LEU A 70 11.62 2.83 -24.42
N GLU A 71 12.31 2.02 -25.23
CA GLU A 71 11.73 1.07 -26.18
C GLU A 71 12.11 -0.37 -25.83
N THR A 72 11.25 -1.33 -26.18
CA THR A 72 11.55 -2.77 -26.20
C THR A 72 10.95 -3.41 -27.46
N THR A 73 11.58 -4.47 -27.99
CA THR A 73 11.21 -5.20 -29.23
C THR A 73 11.46 -6.68 -29.09
#